data_AF-A0A942KBS8-F1
#
_entry.id   AF-A0A942KBS8-F1
#
_cell.length_a   1.000
_cell.length_b   1.000
_cell.length_c   1.000
_cell.angle_alpha   90.00
_cell.angle_beta   90.00
_cell.angle_gamma   90.00
#
_symmetry.space_group_name_H-M   'P 1'
#
loop_
_entity.id
_entity.type
_entity.pdbx_description
1 polymer ?
#
loop_
_entity_poly.entity_id
_entity_poly.type
_entity_poly.pdbx_seq_one_letter_code
_entity_poly.pdbx_strand_id
1 'polypeptide(L)'
;MKLLRHLVLLGLALLLLAACAPTTTVQDNILPTLVSVTVRQDVIVLQGRYFGAPGETSYVVIGADSSGQGGFRIPDVREWSPNRIVVGAPNGVGVGFALVVVDGVRSNALPSNR
;
A
#
# COMPACT_ATOMS: atom_id res chain seq x y z
N MET A 1 -2.11 -45.62 -27.75
CA MET A 1 -0.92 -45.10 -27.02
C MET A 1 -0.48 -43.69 -27.42
N LYS A 2 -0.59 -43.27 -28.69
CA LYS A 2 -0.20 -41.90 -29.13
C LYS A 2 -1.05 -40.77 -28.53
N LEU A 3 -2.37 -40.99 -28.41
CA LEU A 3 -3.31 -40.01 -27.84
C LEU A 3 -3.04 -39.69 -26.35
N LEU A 4 -2.78 -40.73 -25.54
CA LEU A 4 -2.45 -40.58 -24.11
C LEU A 4 -1.15 -39.79 -23.90
N ARG A 5 -0.16 -39.99 -24.78
CA ARG A 5 1.13 -39.29 -24.72
C ARG A 5 0.98 -37.79 -25.01
N HIS A 6 0.09 -37.41 -25.93
CA HIS A 6 -0.22 -36.00 -26.22
C HIS A 6 -1.00 -35.33 -25.10
N LEU A 7 -1.92 -36.06 -24.46
CA LEU A 7 -2.70 -35.54 -23.33
C LEU A 7 -1.80 -35.25 -22.11
N VAL A 8 -0.83 -36.14 -21.85
CA VAL A 8 0.18 -35.95 -20.78
C VAL A 8 1.10 -34.76 -21.08
N LEU A 9 1.55 -34.61 -22.33
CA LEU A 9 2.39 -33.47 -22.73
C LEU A 9 1.65 -32.13 -22.62
N LEU A 10 0.37 -32.09 -23.00
CA LEU A 10 -0.45 -30.89 -22.89
C LEU A 10 -0.69 -30.51 -21.42
N GLY A 11 -1.00 -31.49 -20.56
CA GLY A 11 -1.18 -31.28 -19.12
C GLY A 11 0.09 -30.78 -18.43
N LEU A 12 1.26 -31.32 -18.81
CA LEU A 12 2.55 -30.88 -18.28
C LEU A 12 2.88 -29.43 -18.71
N ALA A 13 2.57 -29.07 -19.96
CA ALA A 13 2.76 -27.70 -20.45
C ALA A 13 1.89 -26.70 -19.68
N LEU A 14 0.62 -27.03 -19.43
CA LEU A 14 -0.29 -26.19 -18.63
C LEU A 14 0.21 -25.98 -17.19
N LEU A 15 0.81 -27.00 -16.57
CA LEU A 15 1.39 -26.88 -15.22
C LEU A 15 2.60 -25.92 -15.19
N LEU A 16 3.45 -25.98 -16.22
CA LEU A 16 4.63 -25.11 -16.35
C LEU A 16 4.24 -23.65 -16.56
N LEU A 17 3.13 -23.37 -17.26
CA LEU A 17 2.63 -22.00 -17.42
C LEU A 17 2.05 -21.45 -16.10
N ALA A 18 1.40 -22.29 -15.28
CA ALA A 18 0.87 -21.87 -13.98
C ALA A 18 1.97 -21.54 -12.95
N ALA A 19 3.16 -22.12 -13.08
CA ALA A 19 4.29 -21.84 -12.19
C ALA A 19 4.86 -20.41 -12.35
N CYS A 20 4.58 -19.75 -13.48
CA CYS A 20 4.98 -18.36 -13.71
C CYS A 20 3.88 -17.36 -13.34
N ALA A 21 2.73 -17.84 -12.83
CA ALA A 21 1.72 -16.93 -12.32
C ALA A 21 2.29 -16.20 -11.09
N PRO A 22 2.18 -14.86 -11.02
CA PRO A 22 2.61 -14.11 -9.85
C PRO A 22 1.85 -14.67 -8.63
N THR A 23 2.60 -15.27 -7.71
CA THR A 23 2.07 -15.69 -6.42
C THR A 23 1.90 -14.42 -5.61
N THR A 24 0.66 -14.03 -5.34
CA THR A 24 0.36 -12.99 -4.35
C THR A 24 0.59 -13.58 -2.97
N THR A 25 1.84 -13.87 -2.64
CA THR A 25 2.23 -14.10 -1.25
C THR A 25 2.21 -12.71 -0.61
N VAL A 26 1.05 -12.33 -0.07
CA VAL A 26 0.96 -11.19 0.84
C VAL A 26 1.86 -11.54 2.01
N GLN A 27 3.00 -10.87 2.10
CA GLN A 27 3.88 -11.04 3.24
C GLN A 27 3.29 -10.24 4.39
N ASP A 28 2.35 -10.88 5.09
CA ASP A 28 1.74 -10.36 6.30
C ASP A 28 2.85 -9.97 7.30
N ASN A 29 2.69 -8.80 7.95
CA ASN A 29 3.60 -8.25 8.98
C ASN A 29 4.93 -7.60 8.54
N ILE A 30 5.11 -7.15 7.30
CA ILE A 30 6.21 -6.21 7.03
C ILE A 30 5.81 -4.82 7.53
N LEU A 31 6.61 -4.24 8.42
CA LEU A 31 6.39 -2.89 8.95
C LEU A 31 6.46 -1.85 7.81
N PRO A 32 5.35 -1.17 7.46
CA PRO A 32 5.38 -0.09 6.48
C PRO A 32 6.26 1.04 7.00
N THR A 33 7.07 1.62 6.12
CA THR A 33 7.99 2.70 6.50
C THR A 33 7.67 3.92 5.67
N LEU A 34 7.34 5.02 6.33
CA LEU A 34 7.13 6.32 5.72
C LEU A 34 8.46 7.08 5.69
N VAL A 35 8.87 7.51 4.50
CA VAL A 35 10.17 8.17 4.25
C VAL A 35 10.00 9.67 4.09
N SER A 36 8.95 10.12 3.40
CA SER A 36 8.66 11.55 3.26
C SER A 36 7.17 11.81 3.09
N VAL A 37 6.75 12.99 3.56
CA VAL A 37 5.41 13.52 3.38
C VAL A 37 5.55 14.88 2.72
N THR A 38 4.91 15.07 1.57
CA THR A 38 4.84 16.36 0.89
C THR A 38 3.40 16.81 0.83
N VAL A 39 3.10 17.94 1.46
CA VAL A 39 1.78 18.57 1.41
C VAL A 39 1.83 19.69 0.37
N ARG A 40 0.93 19.65 -0.61
CA ARG A 40 0.64 20.74 -1.55
C ARG A 40 -0.83 21.11 -1.41
N GLN A 41 -1.23 22.24 -1.99
CA GLN A 41 -2.54 22.88 -1.80
C GLN A 41 -3.72 21.88 -1.70
N ASP A 42 -3.86 20.97 -2.66
CA ASP A 42 -4.97 20.01 -2.75
C ASP A 42 -4.56 18.54 -2.63
N VAL A 43 -3.26 18.26 -2.43
CA VAL A 43 -2.70 16.92 -2.55
C VAL A 43 -1.61 16.64 -1.53
N ILE A 44 -1.63 15.44 -0.95
CA ILE A 44 -0.57 14.93 -0.08
C ILE A 44 0.07 13.75 -0.77
N VAL A 45 1.40 13.79 -0.90
CA VAL A 45 2.21 12.72 -1.47
C VAL A 45 3.03 12.09 -0.37
N LEU A 46 2.85 10.78 -0.19
CA LEU A 46 3.56 9.96 0.77
C LEU A 46 4.52 9.05 0.00
N GLN A 47 5.80 9.09 0.36
CA GLN A 47 6.82 8.17 -0.17
C GLN A 47 7.26 7.23 0.94
N GLY A 48 7.49 5.97 0.60
CA GLY A 48 7.93 4.99 1.58
C GLY A 48 8.16 3.61 1.01
N ARG A 49 7.98 2.61 1.87
CA ARG A 49 8.24 1.20 1.57
C ARG A 49 7.17 0.34 2.23
N TYR A 50 6.85 -0.78 1.56
CA TYR A 50 5.93 -1.79 2.05
C TYR A 50 4.52 -1.27 2.30
N PHE A 51 4.06 -0.34 1.47
CA PHE A 51 2.67 0.12 1.51
C PHE A 51 1.69 -0.91 0.95
N GLY A 52 2.19 -1.98 0.33
CA GLY A 52 1.35 -3.04 -0.24
C GLY A 52 0.39 -2.50 -1.29
N ALA A 53 -0.84 -2.99 -1.23
CA ALA A 53 -1.97 -2.58 -2.06
C ALA A 53 -3.06 -1.94 -1.17
N PRO A 54 -3.97 -1.14 -1.75
CA PRO A 54 -5.11 -0.63 -0.99
C PRO A 54 -6.02 -1.78 -0.52
N GLY A 55 -6.66 -1.61 0.64
CA GLY A 55 -7.51 -2.62 1.28
C GLY A 55 -8.36 -2.00 2.40
N GLU A 56 -9.31 -2.76 2.95
CA GLU A 56 -10.26 -2.25 3.96
C GLU A 56 -9.57 -1.72 5.24
N THR A 57 -8.51 -2.42 5.64
CA THR A 57 -7.67 -2.16 6.82
C THR A 57 -6.44 -1.30 6.50
N SER A 58 -6.30 -0.86 5.25
CA SER A 58 -5.20 -0.02 4.77
C SER A 58 -5.67 1.41 4.51
N TYR A 59 -5.04 2.38 5.15
CA TYR A 59 -5.45 3.79 5.05
C TYR A 59 -4.35 4.77 5.45
N VAL A 60 -4.52 6.02 5.02
CA VAL A 60 -3.66 7.14 5.41
C VAL A 60 -4.32 7.93 6.53
N VAL A 61 -3.53 8.30 7.54
CA VAL A 61 -3.95 9.23 8.61
C VAL A 61 -3.09 10.49 8.51
N ILE A 62 -3.72 11.66 8.58
CA ILE A 62 -3.04 12.96 8.61
C ILE A 62 -3.50 13.77 9.83
N GLY A 63 -2.59 14.57 10.39
CA GLY A 63 -2.88 15.44 11.53
C GLY A 63 -2.91 14.70 12.87
N ALA A 64 -2.25 13.55 12.95
CA ALA A 64 -1.98 12.87 14.21
C ALA A 64 -0.95 13.65 15.03
N ASP A 65 -0.80 13.29 16.31
CA ASP A 65 0.33 13.74 17.13
C ASP A 65 1.63 12.99 16.77
N SER A 66 2.74 13.33 17.45
CA SER A 66 4.06 12.73 17.20
C SER A 66 4.14 11.23 17.54
N SER A 67 3.19 10.71 18.31
CA SER A 67 3.07 9.28 18.62
C SER A 67 2.16 8.53 17.63
N GLY A 68 1.58 9.25 16.67
CA GLY A 68 0.66 8.73 15.66
C GLY A 68 -0.75 8.51 16.19
N GLN A 69 -1.15 9.17 17.28
CA GLN A 69 -2.50 9.09 17.84
C GLN A 69 -3.38 10.24 17.32
N GLY A 70 -4.68 9.97 17.20
CA GLY A 70 -5.64 10.92 16.64
C GLY A 70 -5.51 11.08 15.12
N GLY A 71 -5.74 12.30 14.63
CA GLY A 71 -5.73 12.61 13.21
C GLY A 71 -7.00 12.19 12.46
N PHE A 72 -6.97 12.36 11.15
CA PHE A 72 -8.08 12.11 10.24
C PHE A 72 -7.71 11.05 9.21
N ARG A 73 -8.53 10.00 9.10
CA ARG A 73 -8.41 8.97 8.06
C ARG A 73 -8.85 9.57 6.72
N ILE A 74 -7.96 9.60 5.74
CA ILE A 74 -8.25 10.15 4.43
C ILE A 74 -9.08 9.15 3.61
N PRO A 75 -10.31 9.51 3.19
CA PRO A 75 -11.16 8.61 2.41
C PRO A 75 -10.81 8.62 0.91
N ASP A 76 -10.28 9.74 0.40
CA ASP A 76 -9.97 9.93 -1.03
C ASP A 76 -8.50 9.60 -1.34
N VAL A 77 -8.25 8.32 -1.65
CA VAL A 77 -6.97 7.85 -2.15
C VAL A 77 -6.97 7.90 -3.67
N ARG A 78 -6.12 8.76 -4.24
CA ARG A 78 -5.98 8.95 -5.70
C ARG A 78 -5.07 7.92 -6.33
N GLU A 79 -4.00 7.53 -5.63
CA GLU A 79 -3.02 6.54 -6.09
C GLU A 79 -2.45 5.78 -4.90
N TRP A 80 -2.29 4.47 -5.03
CA TRP A 80 -1.64 3.62 -4.02
C TRP A 80 -0.77 2.58 -4.70
N SER A 81 0.50 2.55 -4.31
CA SER A 81 1.49 1.57 -4.73
C SER A 81 2.39 1.21 -3.55
N PRO A 82 3.20 0.13 -3.64
CA PRO A 82 4.03 -0.32 -2.52
C PRO A 82 5.04 0.69 -1.97
N ASN A 83 5.34 1.76 -2.71
CA ASN A 83 6.32 2.79 -2.33
C ASN A 83 5.79 4.22 -2.42
N ARG A 84 4.58 4.44 -2.92
CA ARG A 84 4.01 5.78 -3.12
C ARG A 84 2.50 5.78 -2.97
N ILE A 85 1.99 6.75 -2.19
CA ILE A 85 0.56 7.02 -2.05
C ILE A 85 0.30 8.49 -2.34
N VAL A 86 -0.76 8.77 -3.07
CA VAL A 86 -1.29 10.12 -3.32
C VAL A 86 -2.70 10.19 -2.80
N VAL A 87 -2.97 11.16 -1.93
CA VAL A 87 -4.30 11.40 -1.39
C VAL A 87 -4.72 12.85 -1.56
N GLY A 88 -6.02 13.11 -1.59
CA GLY A 88 -6.52 14.47 -1.50
C GLY A 88 -6.14 15.11 -0.15
N ALA A 89 -5.85 16.41 -0.14
CA ALA A 89 -5.67 17.19 1.08
C ALA A 89 -7.01 17.84 1.47
N PRO A 90 -7.72 17.39 2.51
CA PRO A 90 -8.91 18.10 2.98
C PRO A 90 -8.53 19.49 3.50
N ASN A 91 -9.46 20.45 3.41
CA ASN A 91 -9.23 21.80 3.93
C ASN A 91 -8.85 21.76 5.41
N GLY A 92 -7.74 22.41 5.78
CA GLY A 92 -7.19 22.41 7.15
C GLY A 92 -6.29 21.23 7.51
N VAL A 93 -6.11 20.25 6.61
CA VAL A 93 -5.22 19.10 6.82
C VAL A 93 -3.80 19.46 6.37
N GLY A 94 -2.79 19.08 7.16
CA GLY A 94 -1.38 19.47 6.97
C GLY A 94 -0.76 20.22 8.16
N VAL A 95 -1.28 20.02 9.37
CA VAL A 95 -0.62 20.39 10.63
C VAL A 95 -0.61 19.14 11.49
N GLY A 96 0.54 18.77 12.04
CA GLY A 96 0.74 17.53 12.79
C GLY A 96 1.50 16.48 11.96
N PHE A 97 1.21 15.20 12.21
CA PHE A 97 1.94 14.08 11.63
C PHE A 97 1.07 13.25 10.69
N ALA A 98 1.69 12.70 9.67
CA ALA A 98 1.10 11.71 8.78
C ALA A 98 1.70 10.34 9.03
N LEU A 99 0.88 9.31 8.81
CA LEU A 99 1.28 7.91 8.89
C LEU A 99 0.39 7.06 7.98
N VAL A 100 0.86 5.86 7.67
CA VAL A 100 0.14 4.88 6.86
C VAL A 100 -0.12 3.65 7.71
N VAL A 101 -1.34 3.13 7.65
CA VAL A 101 -1.70 1.81 8.17
C VAL A 101 -1.87 0.89 6.97
N VAL A 102 -1.26 -0.28 7.03
CA VAL A 102 -1.31 -1.30 5.96
C VAL A 102 -1.66 -2.61 6.62
N ASP A 103 -2.82 -3.17 6.29
CA ASP A 103 -3.32 -4.42 6.84
C ASP A 103 -3.32 -4.45 8.39
N GLY A 104 -3.62 -3.29 9.00
CA GLY A 104 -3.59 -3.12 10.46
C GLY A 104 -2.22 -2.79 11.07
N VAL A 105 -1.14 -2.83 10.30
CA VAL A 105 0.22 -2.48 10.77
C VAL A 105 0.51 -1.02 10.50
N ARG A 106 0.94 -0.29 11.54
CA ARG A 106 1.18 1.16 11.48
C ARG A 106 2.63 1.49 11.12
N SER A 107 2.85 2.47 10.25
CA SER A 107 4.19 3.01 9.97
C SER A 107 4.71 3.92 11.10
N ASN A 108 5.94 4.38 10.95
CA ASN A 108 6.40 5.58 11.67
C ASN A 108 5.55 6.81 11.26
N ALA A 109 5.46 7.78 12.17
CA ALA A 109 4.81 9.07 11.93
C ALA A 109 5.84 10.09 11.42
N LEU A 110 5.50 10.89 10.40
CA LEU A 110 6.33 11.97 9.90
C LEU A 110 5.59 13.31 9.93
N PRO A 111 6.27 14.43 10.24
CA PRO A 111 5.67 15.76 10.16
C PRO A 111 5.07 16.01 8.78
N SER A 112 3.83 16.47 8.76
CA SER A 112 3.10 16.89 7.58
C SER A 112 3.02 18.40 7.58
N ASN A 113 4.15 19.08 7.39
CA ASN A 113 4.20 20.53 7.40
C ASN A 113 3.83 21.06 6.00
N ARG A 114 2.98 22.08 5.95
CA ARG A 114 2.71 22.86 4.74
C ARG A 114 3.86 23.80 4.39
#